data_AF-A0AAP9ZHJ3-F1
#
_entry.id   AF-A0AAP9ZHJ3-F1
#
_cell.length_a   1.000
_cell.length_b   1.000
_cell.length_c   1.000
_cell.angle_alpha   90.00
_cell.angle_beta   90.00
_cell.angle_gamma   90.00
#
_symmetry.space_group_name_H-M   'P 1'
#
loop_
_entity.id
_entity.type
_entity.pdbx_description
1 polymer ?
#
loop_
_entity_poly.entity_id
_entity_poly.type
_entity_poly.pdbx_seq_one_letter_code
_entity_poly.pdbx_strand_id
1 'polypeptide(L)'
;MQFDDWKRVANPWHVVEAAKSDERARDAAVSRIIDTMLELQLDYRHDNPGFQPFSVTALAGEMPGGGGRSDQAMLAALRYHPQSQWHKACGVMLDQLPKRQAAAMLLQAARVRPEKMGASKWMVTARQMVERQEVLLRALGMNEGVRHFESVEALQVAGKRGRKRLWQVVALGEVGQE
;
A
#
# COMPACT_ATOMS: atom_id res chain seq x y z
N MET A 1 4.21 21.84 -15.67
CA MET A 1 2.98 21.04 -15.52
C MET A 1 2.48 21.20 -14.07
N GLN A 2 1.17 21.20 -13.82
CA GLN A 2 0.64 21.32 -12.45
C GLN A 2 0.60 19.94 -11.77
N PHE A 3 0.40 19.93 -10.44
CA PHE A 3 0.32 18.68 -9.68
C PHE A 3 -0.76 17.72 -10.21
N ASP A 4 -1.96 18.25 -10.51
CA ASP A 4 -3.09 17.44 -10.99
C ASP A 4 -2.83 16.84 -12.38
N ASP A 5 -2.10 17.56 -13.22
CA ASP A 5 -1.67 17.07 -14.52
C ASP A 5 -0.73 15.86 -14.35
N TRP A 6 0.24 15.96 -13.42
CA TRP A 6 1.17 14.86 -13.11
C TRP A 6 0.46 13.64 -12.55
N LYS A 7 -0.61 13.81 -11.77
CA LYS A 7 -1.45 12.68 -11.30
C LYS A 7 -2.16 11.95 -12.44
N ARG A 8 -2.49 12.62 -13.54
CA ARG A 8 -3.23 12.06 -14.68
C ARG A 8 -2.37 11.35 -15.71
N VAL A 9 -1.03 11.47 -15.64
CA VAL A 9 -0.11 10.77 -16.54
C VAL A 9 -0.35 9.26 -16.43
N ALA A 10 -0.63 8.58 -17.53
CA ALA A 10 -0.98 7.15 -17.47
C ALA A 10 0.18 6.30 -16.91
N ASN A 11 1.38 6.49 -17.44
CA ASN A 11 2.57 5.75 -17.00
C ASN A 11 3.18 6.36 -15.73
N PRO A 12 3.15 5.67 -14.57
CA PRO A 12 3.73 6.19 -13.33
C PRO A 12 5.25 6.40 -13.41
N TRP A 13 5.95 5.63 -14.25
CA TRP A 13 7.40 5.74 -14.43
C TRP A 13 7.82 7.09 -15.00
N HIS A 14 7.03 7.67 -15.91
CA HIS A 14 7.31 9.01 -16.43
C HIS A 14 7.23 10.08 -15.34
N VAL A 15 6.37 9.88 -14.33
CA VAL A 15 6.24 10.81 -13.20
C VAL A 15 7.44 10.69 -12.27
N VAL A 16 7.93 9.47 -12.02
CA VAL A 16 9.13 9.23 -11.21
C VAL A 16 10.39 9.77 -11.89
N GLU A 17 10.53 9.59 -13.20
CA GLU A 17 11.65 10.16 -13.95
C GLU A 17 11.63 11.69 -13.90
N ALA A 18 10.47 12.31 -14.14
CA ALA A 18 10.31 13.75 -14.03
C ALA A 18 10.55 14.27 -12.60
N ALA A 19 10.26 13.47 -11.58
CA ALA A 19 10.46 13.83 -10.17
C ALA A 19 11.93 14.08 -9.78
N LYS A 20 12.89 13.64 -10.59
CA LYS A 20 14.32 13.96 -10.38
C LYS A 20 14.56 15.47 -10.53
N SER A 21 13.86 16.13 -11.45
CA SER A 21 14.05 17.55 -11.78
C SER A 21 12.86 18.47 -11.49
N ASP A 22 11.64 17.94 -11.35
CA ASP A 22 10.40 18.71 -11.09
C ASP A 22 9.81 18.34 -9.72
N GLU A 23 9.75 19.31 -8.80
CA GLU A 23 9.19 19.13 -7.46
C GLU A 23 7.70 18.77 -7.47
N ARG A 24 6.92 19.28 -8.43
CA ARG A 24 5.49 18.97 -8.55
C ARG A 24 5.27 17.55 -9.06
N ALA A 25 6.14 17.09 -9.97
CA ALA A 25 6.16 15.70 -10.39
C ALA A 25 6.51 14.78 -9.21
N ARG A 26 7.44 15.22 -8.36
CA ARG A 26 7.83 14.50 -7.15
C ARG A 26 6.70 14.38 -6.13
N ASP A 27 5.97 15.46 -5.89
CA ASP A 27 4.78 15.42 -5.03
C ASP A 27 3.71 14.47 -5.57
N ALA A 28 3.49 14.48 -6.89
CA ALA A 28 2.56 13.57 -7.55
C ALA A 28 3.03 12.11 -7.49
N ALA A 29 4.33 11.84 -7.71
CA ALA A 29 4.94 10.51 -7.58
C ALA A 29 4.75 9.95 -6.16
N VAL A 30 5.06 10.75 -5.13
CA VAL A 30 4.83 10.37 -3.73
C VAL A 30 3.36 10.05 -3.47
N SER A 31 2.42 10.87 -3.97
CA SER A 31 0.98 10.59 -3.82
C SER A 31 0.62 9.25 -4.44
N ARG A 32 1.10 8.97 -5.66
CA ARG A 32 0.80 7.73 -6.38
C ARG A 32 1.40 6.50 -5.72
N ILE A 33 2.63 6.59 -5.20
CA ILE A 33 3.26 5.49 -4.46
C ILE A 33 2.44 5.15 -3.21
N ILE A 34 2.00 6.17 -2.46
CA ILE A 34 1.14 5.97 -1.29
C ILE A 34 -0.19 5.33 -1.70
N ASP A 35 -0.85 5.85 -2.74
CA ASP A 35 -2.13 5.31 -3.25
C ASP A 35 -1.97 3.83 -3.67
N THR A 36 -0.90 3.49 -4.41
CA THR A 36 -0.59 2.11 -4.81
C THR A 36 -0.28 1.20 -3.62
N MET A 37 0.47 1.66 -2.62
CA MET A 37 0.75 0.85 -1.43
C MET A 37 -0.48 0.61 -0.58
N LEU A 38 -1.37 1.61 -0.47
CA LEU A 38 -2.66 1.43 0.20
C LEU A 38 -3.55 0.44 -0.55
N GLU A 39 -3.62 0.52 -1.88
CA GLU A 39 -4.34 -0.48 -2.68
C GLU A 39 -3.87 -1.90 -2.36
N LEU A 40 -2.55 -2.13 -2.33
CA LEU A 40 -1.98 -3.44 -2.01
C LEU A 40 -2.29 -3.91 -0.57
N GLN A 41 -2.18 -3.02 0.41
CA GLN A 41 -2.37 -3.37 1.82
C GLN A 41 -3.85 -3.54 2.20
N LEU A 42 -4.74 -2.74 1.59
CA LEU A 42 -6.18 -2.80 1.84
C LEU A 42 -6.86 -3.97 1.14
N ASP A 43 -6.18 -4.62 0.20
CA ASP A 43 -6.59 -5.90 -0.40
C ASP A 43 -6.31 -7.11 0.53
N TYR A 44 -5.85 -6.87 1.77
CA TYR A 44 -5.62 -7.88 2.83
C TYR A 44 -4.76 -9.06 2.40
N ARG A 45 -3.90 -8.89 1.40
CA ARG A 45 -3.06 -9.98 0.87
C ARG A 45 -2.09 -10.52 1.91
N HIS A 46 -1.69 -9.68 2.88
CA HIS A 46 -0.88 -10.10 4.03
C HIS A 46 -1.64 -11.01 5.00
N ASP A 47 -2.97 -10.89 5.08
CA ASP A 47 -3.82 -11.72 5.94
C ASP A 47 -4.31 -13.00 5.23
N ASN A 48 -4.17 -13.09 3.90
CA ASN A 48 -4.66 -14.23 3.12
C ASN A 48 -3.72 -14.65 1.96
N PRO A 49 -2.53 -15.19 2.28
CA PRO A 49 -1.63 -15.75 1.28
C PRO A 49 -2.30 -16.94 0.58
N GLY A 50 -2.82 -16.73 -0.64
CA GLY A 50 -3.46 -17.76 -1.45
C GLY A 50 -4.99 -17.68 -1.59
N PHE A 51 -5.62 -16.53 -1.28
CA PHE A 51 -7.05 -16.35 -1.53
C PHE A 51 -7.40 -16.62 -2.99
N GLN A 52 -8.28 -17.60 -3.21
CA GLN A 52 -8.86 -17.90 -4.51
C GLN A 52 -10.26 -17.27 -4.57
N PRO A 53 -10.61 -16.50 -5.63
CA PRO A 53 -11.90 -15.84 -5.75
C PRO A 53 -13.07 -16.80 -6.07
N PHE A 54 -12.88 -18.11 -5.96
CA PHE A 54 -13.89 -19.14 -6.19
C PHE A 54 -13.91 -20.12 -5.00
N SER A 55 -15.09 -20.68 -4.68
CA SER A 55 -15.22 -21.53 -3.49
C SER A 55 -14.65 -22.93 -3.71
N VAL A 56 -14.02 -23.48 -2.68
CA VAL A 56 -13.57 -24.88 -2.63
C VAL A 56 -14.77 -25.85 -2.76
N THR A 57 -15.97 -25.41 -2.36
CA THR A 57 -17.23 -26.15 -2.52
C THR A 57 -17.78 -26.15 -3.95
N ALA A 58 -17.31 -25.29 -4.86
CA ALA A 58 -17.66 -25.36 -6.27
C ALA A 58 -17.15 -26.64 -6.96
N LEU A 59 -16.36 -27.46 -6.25
CA LEU A 59 -15.74 -28.70 -6.72
C LEU A 59 -16.09 -29.92 -5.84
N ALA A 60 -17.25 -29.90 -5.17
CA ALA A 60 -17.83 -31.12 -4.62
C ALA A 60 -18.13 -32.12 -5.77
N GLY A 61 -17.12 -32.88 -6.19
CA GLY A 61 -17.17 -33.77 -7.36
C GLY A 61 -15.82 -34.09 -8.03
N GLU A 62 -14.70 -33.46 -7.66
CA GLU A 62 -13.39 -33.84 -8.25
C GLU A 62 -12.85 -35.14 -7.61
N MET A 63 -12.60 -36.13 -8.47
CA MET A 63 -12.25 -37.52 -8.12
C MET A 63 -10.84 -37.67 -7.52
N PRO A 64 -10.60 -38.68 -6.67
CA PRO A 64 -9.28 -38.93 -6.08
C PRO A 64 -8.25 -39.34 -7.15
N GLY A 65 -7.15 -38.58 -7.26
CA GLY A 65 -5.98 -38.93 -8.09
C GLY A 65 -5.58 -37.91 -9.16
N GLY A 66 -6.37 -36.86 -9.41
CA GLY A 66 -5.99 -35.74 -10.26
C GLY A 66 -5.65 -34.51 -9.41
N GLY A 67 -4.48 -33.91 -9.59
CA GLY A 67 -4.23 -32.56 -9.08
C GLY A 67 -5.29 -31.64 -9.69
N GLY A 68 -6.25 -31.24 -8.87
CA GLY A 68 -7.49 -30.60 -9.30
C GLY A 68 -7.23 -29.35 -10.12
N ARG A 69 -8.16 -29.00 -11.03
CA ARG A 69 -8.05 -27.76 -11.81
C ARG A 69 -7.97 -26.54 -10.90
N SER A 70 -8.52 -26.63 -9.69
CA SER A 70 -8.36 -25.65 -8.60
C SER A 70 -6.93 -25.49 -8.12
N ASP A 71 -6.17 -26.56 -7.92
CA ASP A 71 -4.77 -26.47 -7.47
C ASP A 71 -3.90 -25.82 -8.54
N GLN A 72 -4.15 -26.14 -9.81
CA GLN A 72 -3.46 -25.49 -10.93
C GLN A 72 -3.91 -24.04 -11.12
N ALA A 73 -5.20 -23.72 -10.91
CA ALA A 73 -5.71 -22.36 -10.93
C ALA A 73 -5.24 -21.53 -9.72
N MET A 74 -5.07 -22.16 -8.56
CA MET A 74 -4.45 -21.58 -7.35
C MET A 74 -2.98 -21.28 -7.62
N LEU A 75 -2.24 -22.27 -8.10
CA LEU A 75 -0.84 -22.10 -8.46
C LEU A 75 -0.68 -21.08 -9.58
N ALA A 76 -1.61 -21.00 -10.52
CA ALA A 76 -1.63 -19.97 -11.56
C ALA A 76 -2.01 -18.58 -10.99
N ALA A 77 -2.99 -18.48 -10.09
CA ALA A 77 -3.35 -17.23 -9.42
C ALA A 77 -2.20 -16.74 -8.52
N LEU A 78 -1.46 -17.65 -7.88
CA LEU A 78 -0.24 -17.37 -7.12
C LEU A 78 0.94 -17.00 -8.02
N ARG A 79 1.12 -17.66 -9.18
CA ARG A 79 2.25 -17.45 -10.11
C ARG A 79 2.07 -16.28 -11.08
N TYR A 80 0.84 -16.01 -11.53
CA TYR A 80 0.48 -15.00 -12.54
C TYR A 80 -0.28 -13.81 -11.95
N HIS A 81 -0.31 -13.66 -10.62
CA HIS A 81 -0.84 -12.44 -10.00
C HIS A 81 -0.01 -11.24 -10.49
N PRO A 82 -0.58 -10.24 -11.19
CA PRO A 82 0.22 -9.17 -11.77
C PRO A 82 0.57 -8.16 -10.68
N GLN A 83 1.47 -8.53 -9.77
CA GLN A 83 2.27 -7.52 -9.08
C GLN A 83 3.18 -6.92 -10.14
N SER A 84 2.66 -5.89 -10.84
CA SER A 84 3.41 -5.19 -11.87
C SER A 84 4.75 -4.71 -11.31
N GLN A 85 5.74 -4.49 -12.19
CA GLN A 85 7.03 -3.92 -11.79
C GLN A 85 6.86 -2.63 -10.96
N TRP A 86 5.81 -1.85 -11.24
CA TRP A 86 5.44 -0.67 -10.46
C TRP A 86 5.11 -0.99 -8.99
N HIS A 87 4.29 -2.02 -8.73
CA HIS A 87 3.97 -2.43 -7.37
C HIS A 87 5.21 -2.88 -6.59
N LYS A 88 6.11 -3.63 -7.24
CA LYS A 88 7.39 -4.05 -6.63
C LYS A 88 8.27 -2.86 -6.31
N ALA A 89 8.38 -1.93 -7.24
CA ALA A 89 9.13 -0.68 -7.09
C ALA A 89 8.59 0.17 -5.92
N CYS A 90 7.27 0.32 -5.80
CA CYS A 90 6.67 1.02 -4.66
C CYS A 90 7.02 0.35 -3.32
N GLY A 91 7.03 -0.98 -3.26
CA GLY A 91 7.48 -1.74 -2.10
C GLY A 91 8.92 -1.43 -1.72
N VAL A 92 9.85 -1.51 -2.69
CA VAL A 92 11.27 -1.18 -2.50
C VAL A 92 11.45 0.25 -2.00
N MET A 93 10.73 1.23 -2.56
CA MET A 93 10.79 2.62 -2.08
C MET A 93 10.30 2.76 -0.65
N LEU A 94 9.25 2.03 -0.28
CA LEU A 94 8.69 2.06 1.07
C LEU A 94 9.65 1.40 2.09
N ASP A 95 10.35 0.33 1.69
CA ASP A 95 11.32 -0.39 2.53
C ASP A 95 12.54 0.47 2.90
N GLN A 96 12.82 1.53 2.15
CA GLN A 96 13.86 2.51 2.49
C GLN A 96 13.45 3.47 3.63
N LEU A 97 12.18 3.44 4.06
CA LEU A 97 11.69 4.23 5.18
C LEU A 97 11.80 3.45 6.48
N PRO A 98 12.08 4.11 7.62
CA PRO A 98 11.90 3.49 8.92
C PRO A 98 10.46 2.98 9.08
N LYS A 99 10.28 1.71 9.48
CA LYS A 99 8.96 1.04 9.58
C LYS A 99 7.90 1.90 10.27
N ARG A 100 8.26 2.55 11.38
CA ARG A 100 7.36 3.44 12.14
C ARG A 100 6.92 4.67 11.34
N GLN A 101 7.78 5.24 10.50
CA GLN A 101 7.43 6.38 9.65
C GLN A 101 6.56 5.95 8.47
N ALA A 102 6.88 4.81 7.84
CA ALA A 102 6.06 4.23 6.78
C ALA A 102 4.65 3.91 7.29
N ALA A 103 4.54 3.23 8.43
CA ALA A 103 3.27 2.91 9.08
C ALA A 103 2.47 4.17 9.45
N ALA A 104 3.12 5.19 10.02
CA ALA A 104 2.47 6.46 10.34
C ALA A 104 1.90 7.17 9.10
N MET A 105 2.66 7.15 8.00
CA MET A 105 2.28 7.77 6.74
C MET A 105 1.07 7.04 6.12
N LEU A 106 1.11 5.71 6.07
CA LEU A 106 0.04 4.90 5.49
C LEU A 106 -1.23 4.93 6.35
N LEU A 107 -1.12 4.86 7.69
CA LEU A 107 -2.27 5.06 8.59
C LEU A 107 -3.00 6.38 8.34
N GLN A 108 -2.23 7.47 8.19
CA GLN A 108 -2.80 8.79 7.94
C GLN A 108 -3.43 8.90 6.55
N ALA A 109 -2.84 8.25 5.55
CA ALA A 109 -3.35 8.26 4.18
C ALA A 109 -4.59 7.37 4.02
N ALA A 110 -4.67 6.25 4.75
CA ALA A 110 -5.84 5.36 4.76
C ALA A 110 -7.07 5.98 5.44
N ARG A 111 -6.87 6.99 6.29
CA ARG A 111 -7.94 7.58 7.10
C ARG A 111 -9.01 8.26 6.23
N VAL A 112 -10.24 7.78 6.37
CA VAL A 112 -11.44 8.44 5.83
C VAL A 112 -12.03 9.35 6.90
N ARG A 113 -12.30 10.61 6.56
CA ARG A 113 -12.96 11.54 7.50
C ARG A 113 -14.42 11.08 7.71
N PRO A 114 -14.94 11.08 8.96
CA PRO A 114 -16.27 10.56 9.31
C PRO A 114 -17.49 11.12 8.57
N GLU A 115 -17.30 12.16 7.75
CA GLU A 115 -18.37 12.85 7.01
C GLU A 115 -18.61 12.25 5.61
N LYS A 116 -17.85 11.20 5.22
CA LYS A 116 -17.94 10.57 3.89
C LYS A 116 -18.24 9.06 4.00
N MET A 117 -19.54 8.72 3.90
CA MET A 117 -20.17 7.41 3.63
C MET A 117 -19.65 6.11 4.32
N GLY A 118 -20.59 5.38 4.96
CA GLY A 118 -20.52 3.94 5.22
C GLY A 118 -19.80 3.49 6.50
N ALA A 119 -20.01 2.22 6.90
CA ALA A 119 -19.34 1.59 8.04
C ALA A 119 -17.94 1.06 7.64
N SER A 120 -16.97 1.95 7.46
CA SER A 120 -15.57 1.57 7.21
C SER A 120 -14.73 1.61 8.50
N LYS A 121 -13.86 0.62 8.70
CA LYS A 121 -12.88 0.64 9.81
C LYS A 121 -11.92 1.83 9.75
N TRP A 122 -11.74 2.40 8.55
CA TRP A 122 -10.89 3.57 8.27
C TRP A 122 -11.60 4.90 8.52
N MET A 123 -12.90 4.86 8.82
CA MET A 123 -13.69 6.03 9.17
C MET A 123 -13.44 6.40 10.64
N VAL A 124 -12.34 7.10 10.89
CA VAL A 124 -11.87 7.42 12.25
C VAL A 124 -11.39 8.86 12.36
N THR A 125 -11.61 9.46 13.52
CA THR A 125 -10.93 10.71 13.90
C THR A 125 -9.43 10.48 14.08
N ALA A 126 -8.64 11.55 14.08
CA ALA A 126 -7.20 11.44 14.33
C ALA A 126 -6.90 10.84 15.71
N ARG A 127 -7.74 11.15 16.71
CA ARG A 127 -7.67 10.54 18.05
C ARG A 127 -7.97 9.04 18.01
N GLN A 128 -9.05 8.64 17.35
CA GLN A 128 -9.43 7.24 17.20
C GLN A 128 -8.39 6.42 16.42
N MET A 129 -7.62 7.02 15.50
CA MET A 129 -6.49 6.32 14.87
C MET A 129 -5.45 5.88 15.89
N VAL A 130 -5.13 6.72 16.88
CA VAL A 130 -4.15 6.40 17.93
C VAL A 130 -4.73 5.39 18.91
N GLU A 131 -5.99 5.57 19.32
CA GLU A 131 -6.69 4.65 20.23
C GLU A 131 -6.86 3.24 19.64
N ARG A 132 -7.08 3.14 18.32
CA ARG A 132 -7.30 1.87 17.60
C ARG A 132 -6.10 1.44 16.76
N GLN A 133 -4.92 2.02 16.99
CA GLN A 133 -3.77 1.88 16.09
C GLN A 133 -3.35 0.43 15.88
N GLU A 134 -3.45 -0.43 16.89
CA GLU A 134 -3.09 -1.84 16.75
C GLU A 134 -3.96 -2.54 15.70
N VAL A 135 -5.28 -2.37 15.76
CA VAL A 135 -6.22 -2.97 14.81
C VAL A 135 -5.99 -2.41 13.40
N LEU A 136 -5.72 -1.12 13.29
CA LEU A 136 -5.47 -0.45 12.01
C LEU A 136 -4.11 -0.86 11.42
N LEU A 137 -3.06 -0.97 12.24
CA LEU A 137 -1.74 -1.43 11.82
C LEU A 137 -1.77 -2.88 11.36
N ARG A 138 -2.51 -3.76 12.06
CA ARG A 138 -2.75 -5.14 11.61
C ARG A 138 -3.47 -5.16 10.27
N ALA A 139 -4.49 -4.33 10.10
CA ALA A 139 -5.22 -4.23 8.83
C ALA A 139 -4.36 -3.72 7.66
N LEU A 140 -3.22 -3.05 7.91
CA LEU A 140 -2.23 -2.68 6.88
C LEU A 140 -1.09 -3.69 6.74
N GLY A 141 -1.06 -4.76 7.54
CA GLY A 141 0.07 -5.68 7.61
C GLY A 141 1.36 -5.06 8.19
N MET A 142 1.25 -4.00 8.99
CA MET A 142 2.39 -3.22 9.52
C MET A 142 2.49 -3.24 11.05
N ASN A 143 1.78 -4.13 11.74
CA ASN A 143 1.78 -4.19 13.21
C ASN A 143 3.13 -4.66 13.77
N GLU A 144 3.83 -5.54 13.06
CA GLU A 144 5.06 -6.15 13.56
C GLU A 144 6.24 -5.17 13.54
N GLY A 145 6.90 -5.02 14.69
CA GLY A 145 8.09 -4.17 14.84
C GLY A 145 7.83 -2.67 14.78
N VAL A 146 6.57 -2.22 14.84
CA VAL A 146 6.21 -0.79 14.90
C VAL A 146 5.85 -0.41 16.33
N ARG A 147 6.69 0.44 16.96
CA ARG A 147 6.33 1.05 18.26
C ARG A 147 5.14 1.98 18.08
N HIS A 148 4.10 1.74 18.88
CA HIS A 148 2.89 2.55 18.93
C HIS A 148 3.16 4.04 19.14
N PHE A 149 2.25 4.86 18.62
CA PHE A 149 2.24 6.31 18.74
C PHE A 149 1.55 6.68 20.05
N GLU A 150 2.21 7.53 20.83
CA GLU A 150 1.73 7.98 22.15
C GLU A 150 0.68 9.10 22.03
N SER A 151 0.68 9.81 20.91
CA SER A 151 -0.23 10.94 20.66
C SER A 151 -0.52 11.11 19.17
N VAL A 152 -1.56 11.89 18.88
CA VAL A 152 -1.91 12.30 17.51
C VAL A 152 -0.76 13.07 16.87
N GLU A 153 -0.09 13.93 17.64
CA GLU A 153 1.06 14.69 17.18
C GLU A 153 2.24 13.77 16.81
N ALA A 154 2.55 12.79 17.66
CA ALA A 154 3.62 11.83 17.38
C ALA A 154 3.38 11.05 16.08
N LEU A 155 2.12 10.65 15.85
CA LEU A 155 1.70 10.00 14.60
C LEU A 155 1.85 10.95 13.40
N GLN A 156 1.34 12.18 13.50
CA GLN A 156 1.42 13.19 12.43
C GLN A 156 2.86 13.53 12.05
N VAL A 157 3.71 13.78 13.05
CA VAL A 157 5.13 14.08 12.84
C VAL A 157 5.85 12.91 12.18
N ALA A 158 5.60 11.68 12.64
CA ALA A 158 6.19 10.48 12.04
C ALA A 158 5.77 10.30 10.57
N GLY A 159 4.49 10.50 10.25
CA GLY A 159 4.01 10.40 8.87
C GLY A 159 4.51 11.51 7.97
N LYS A 160 4.62 12.76 8.48
CA LYS A 160 5.23 13.87 7.74
C LYS A 160 6.71 13.58 7.43
N ARG A 161 7.45 13.01 8.39
CA ARG A 161 8.84 12.57 8.17
C ARG A 161 8.92 11.44 7.16
N GLY A 162 8.03 10.45 7.24
CA GLY A 162 7.92 9.37 6.25
C GLY A 162 7.69 9.90 4.84
N ARG A 163 6.70 10.80 4.66
CA ARG A 163 6.42 11.43 3.36
C ARG A 163 7.62 12.21 2.84
N LYS A 164 8.30 12.98 3.69
CA LYS A 164 9.52 13.72 3.32
C LYS A 164 10.65 12.78 2.92
N ARG A 165 10.82 11.65 3.61
CA ARG A 165 11.84 10.65 3.29
C ARG A 165 11.53 9.98 1.96
N LEU A 166 10.29 9.56 1.72
CA LEU A 166 9.86 9.00 0.43
C LEU A 166 10.08 9.99 -0.70
N TRP A 167 9.76 11.27 -0.47
CA TRP A 167 10.03 12.33 -1.43
C TRP A 167 11.52 12.45 -1.78
N GLN A 168 12.42 12.29 -0.81
CA GLN A 168 13.87 12.26 -1.04
C GLN A 168 14.30 11.00 -1.81
N VAL A 169 13.74 9.83 -1.49
CA VAL A 169 14.01 8.57 -2.21
C VAL A 169 13.64 8.71 -3.69
N VAL A 170 12.45 9.26 -3.97
CA VAL A 170 11.99 9.52 -5.33
C VAL A 170 12.90 10.52 -6.06
N ALA A 171 13.42 11.54 -5.35
CA ALA A 171 14.35 12.51 -5.93
C ALA A 171 15.69 11.90 -6.37
N LEU A 172 16.19 10.90 -5.62
CA LEU A 172 17.45 10.21 -5.91
C LEU A 172 17.32 9.20 -7.06
N GLY A 173 16.11 8.70 -7.32
CA GLY A 173 15.83 7.84 -8.46
C GLY A 173 16.44 6.44 -8.36
N GLU A 174 16.71 5.95 -7.15
CA GLU A 174 17.37 4.65 -6.89
C GLU A 174 16.51 3.42 -7.19
N VAL A 175 15.48 3.55 -8.03
CA VAL A 175 14.61 2.44 -8.41
C VAL A 175 14.70 2.25 -9.92
N GLY A 176 15.81 1.64 -10.32
CA GLY A 176 16.07 1.24 -11.70
C GLY A 176 15.17 0.06 -12.10
N GLN A 177 14.74 0.08 -13.36
CA GLN A 177 14.14 -1.08 -14.02
C GLN A 177 15.24 -2.15 -14.16
N GLU A 178 15.09 -3.28 -13.47
CA GLU A 178 15.74 -4.54 -13.86
C GLU A 178 14.81 -5.36 -14.74
#